data_AF-A0A417YM85-F1
#
_entry.id   AF-A0A417YM85-F1
#
_cell.length_a   1.000
_cell.length_b   1.000
_cell.length_c   1.000
_cell.angle_alpha   90.00
_cell.angle_beta   90.00
_cell.angle_gamma   90.00
#
_symmetry.space_group_name_H-M   'P 1'
#
loop_
_entity.id
_entity.type
_entity.pdbx_description
1 polymer ?
#
loop_
_entity_poly.entity_id
_entity_poly.type
_entity_poly.pdbx_seq_one_letter_code
_entity_poly.pdbx_strand_id
1 'polypeptide(L)'
;MIMNQTTVQINHENQFNEILTPQALEFLEKLHNYFEERRKNLLEIRQQIQEKLNEGKQLQFLSETKQVREGNWTIDQLPRDLRDRSPNVP
;
A
#
# COMPACT_ATOMS: atom_id res chain seq x y z
N MET A 1 6.14 -26.47 -6.17
CA MET A 1 6.24 -25.03 -6.48
C MET A 1 4.90 -24.61 -7.03
N ILE A 2 4.02 -24.06 -6.20
CA ILE A 2 2.67 -23.67 -6.61
C ILE A 2 2.80 -22.30 -7.26
N MET A 3 2.69 -22.25 -8.59
CA MET A 3 2.55 -20.99 -9.31
C MET A 3 1.10 -20.54 -9.11
N ASN A 4 0.87 -19.54 -8.26
CA ASN A 4 -0.44 -18.89 -8.19
C ASN A 4 -0.71 -18.28 -9.57
N GLN A 5 -1.65 -18.85 -10.30
CA GLN A 5 -2.11 -18.28 -11.57
C GLN A 5 -3.05 -17.15 -11.23
N THR A 6 -2.53 -15.92 -11.18
CA THR A 6 -3.36 -14.73 -11.01
C THR A 6 -4.05 -14.43 -12.32
N THR A 7 -5.35 -14.71 -12.37
CA THR A 7 -6.18 -14.40 -13.53
C THR A 7 -6.63 -12.94 -13.47
N VAL A 8 -6.19 -12.12 -14.41
CA VAL A 8 -6.73 -10.76 -14.59
C VAL A 8 -8.09 -10.87 -15.28
N GLN A 9 -9.14 -10.39 -14.61
CA GLN A 9 -10.49 -10.31 -15.17
C GLN A 9 -10.74 -8.85 -15.60
N ILE A 10 -10.90 -8.61 -16.90
CA ILE A 10 -11.13 -7.27 -17.46
C ILE A 10 -12.57 -7.20 -17.96
N ASN A 11 -13.41 -6.42 -17.26
CA ASN A 11 -14.73 -6.09 -17.74
C ASN A 11 -14.61 -4.88 -18.70
N HIS A 12 -15.08 -5.02 -19.94
CA HIS A 12 -15.01 -4.00 -21.01
C HIS A 12 -13.60 -3.73 -21.58
N GLU A 13 -12.88 -4.79 -21.96
CA GLU A 13 -11.52 -4.75 -22.54
C GLU A 13 -11.32 -3.64 -23.60
N ASN A 14 -12.24 -3.53 -24.56
CA ASN A 14 -12.15 -2.54 -25.65
C ASN A 14 -12.21 -1.07 -25.21
N GLN A 15 -12.73 -0.76 -24.02
CA GLN A 15 -12.84 0.62 -23.52
C GLN A 15 -11.55 1.08 -22.82
N PHE A 16 -10.65 0.17 -22.47
CA PHE A 16 -9.49 0.47 -21.63
C PHE A 16 -8.15 0.12 -22.29
N ASN A 17 -8.11 -0.13 -23.59
CA ASN A 17 -6.91 -0.54 -24.32
C ASN A 17 -5.72 0.43 -24.16
N GLU A 18 -5.97 1.72 -23.93
CA GLU A 18 -4.92 2.72 -23.67
C GLU A 18 -4.32 2.62 -22.26
N ILE A 19 -5.07 2.07 -21.30
CA ILE A 19 -4.67 1.93 -19.88
C ILE A 19 -4.14 0.52 -19.61
N LEU A 20 -4.88 -0.50 -20.06
CA LEU A 20 -4.56 -1.93 -19.90
C LEU A 20 -3.72 -2.42 -21.07
N THR A 21 -2.65 -1.70 -21.39
CA THR A 21 -1.68 -2.12 -22.40
C THR A 21 -1.00 -3.41 -21.96
N PRO A 22 -0.45 -4.21 -22.89
CA PRO A 22 0.28 -5.42 -22.55
C PRO A 22 1.39 -5.19 -21.51
N GLN A 23 2.11 -4.06 -21.62
CA GLN A 23 3.17 -3.69 -20.69
C GLN A 23 2.62 -3.32 -19.30
N ALA A 24 1.48 -2.64 -19.23
CA ALA A 24 0.82 -2.32 -17.97
C ALA A 24 0.34 -3.60 -17.25
N LEU A 25 -0.24 -4.55 -18.00
CA LEU A 25 -0.67 -5.84 -17.46
C LEU A 25 0.52 -6.67 -16.94
N GLU A 26 1.62 -6.73 -17.68
CA GLU A 26 2.84 -7.41 -17.24
C GLU A 26 3.41 -6.77 -15.95
N PHE A 27 3.38 -5.44 -15.86
CA PHE A 27 3.80 -4.73 -14.66
C PHE A 27 2.89 -5.04 -13.45
N LEU A 28 1.58 -5.03 -13.66
CA LEU A 28 0.60 -5.37 -12.61
C LEU A 28 0.77 -6.80 -12.10
N GLU A 29 1.02 -7.75 -12.99
CA GLU A 29 1.30 -9.13 -12.63
C GLU A 29 2.55 -9.22 -11.73
N LYS A 30 3.63 -8.55 -12.10
CA LYS A 30 4.87 -8.51 -11.30
C LYS A 30 4.63 -7.89 -9.92
N LEU A 31 3.91 -6.78 -9.85
CA LEU A 31 3.55 -6.14 -8.58
C LEU A 31 2.71 -7.08 -7.70
N HIS A 32 1.69 -7.71 -8.26
CA HIS A 32 0.83 -8.63 -7.54
C HIS A 32 1.63 -9.81 -6.99
N ASN A 33 2.41 -10.49 -7.84
CA ASN A 33 3.21 -11.65 -7.44
C ASN A 33 4.23 -11.31 -6.35
N TYR A 34 4.77 -10.09 -6.33
CA TYR A 34 5.74 -9.67 -5.34
C TYR A 34 5.12 -9.25 -4.00
N PHE A 35 3.97 -8.55 -4.02
CA PHE A 35 3.42 -7.90 -2.81
C PHE A 35 2.19 -8.57 -2.21
N GLU A 36 1.46 -9.41 -2.94
CA GLU A 36 0.13 -9.90 -2.53
C GLU A 36 0.16 -10.69 -1.21
N GLU A 37 1.15 -11.56 -1.03
CA GLU A 37 1.27 -12.36 0.20
C GLU A 37 1.49 -11.47 1.43
N ARG A 38 2.34 -10.44 1.31
CA ARG A 38 2.54 -9.48 2.40
C ARG A 38 1.28 -8.68 2.67
N ARG A 39 0.55 -8.28 1.63
CA ARG A 39 -0.72 -7.55 1.76
C ARG A 39 -1.76 -8.36 2.52
N LYS A 40 -1.95 -9.65 2.19
CA LYS A 40 -2.86 -10.56 2.90
C LYS A 40 -2.49 -10.70 4.38
N ASN A 41 -1.21 -10.97 4.67
CA ASN A 41 -0.72 -11.07 6.04
C ASN A 41 -1.01 -9.80 6.87
N LEU A 42 -0.83 -8.61 6.29
CA LEU A 42 -1.13 -7.34 6.97
C LEU A 42 -2.63 -7.15 7.24
N LEU A 43 -3.51 -7.67 6.37
CA LEU A 43 -4.95 -7.64 6.60
C LEU A 43 -5.38 -8.56 7.73
N GLU A 44 -4.78 -9.75 7.83
CA GLU A 44 -5.01 -10.67 8.95
C GLU A 44 -4.55 -10.04 10.28
N ILE A 45 -3.36 -9.43 10.30
CA ILE A 45 -2.86 -8.70 11.47
C ILE A 45 -3.82 -7.57 11.87
N ARG A 46 -4.37 -6.84 10.90
CA ARG A 46 -5.35 -5.78 11.19
C ARG A 46 -6.60 -6.34 11.88
N GLN A 47 -7.11 -7.49 11.42
CA GLN A 47 -8.26 -8.13 12.07
C GLN A 47 -7.94 -8.53 13.52
N GLN A 48 -6.78 -9.16 13.76
CA GLN A 48 -6.34 -9.55 15.10
C GLN A 48 -6.17 -8.34 16.05
N ILE A 49 -5.68 -7.21 15.53
CA ILE A 49 -5.58 -5.97 16.30
C ILE A 49 -6.99 -5.47 16.65
N GLN A 50 -7.92 -5.49 15.69
CA GLN A 50 -9.29 -5.04 15.90
C GLN A 50 -10.03 -5.87 16.96
N GLU A 51 -9.85 -7.19 16.96
CA GLU A 51 -10.43 -8.08 17.98
C GLU A 51 -9.96 -7.68 19.39
N LYS A 52 -8.66 -7.43 19.57
CA LYS A 52 -8.11 -6.96 20.85
C LYS A 52 -8.68 -5.60 21.29
N LEU A 53 -8.88 -4.68 20.34
CA LEU A 53 -9.49 -3.38 20.63
C LEU A 53 -10.95 -3.55 21.09
N ASN A 54 -11.69 -4.46 20.44
CA ASN A 54 -13.08 -4.77 20.81
C ASN A 54 -13.17 -5.39 22.22
N GLU A 55 -12.14 -6.14 22.64
CA GLU A 55 -12.00 -6.68 24.01
C GLU A 55 -11.60 -5.61 25.06
N GLY A 56 -11.49 -4.34 24.66
CA GLY A 56 -11.21 -3.21 25.56
C GLY A 56 -9.73 -2.79 25.61
N LYS A 57 -8.87 -3.33 24.74
CA LYS A 57 -7.50 -2.82 24.60
C LYS A 57 -7.52 -1.37 24.11
N GLN A 58 -6.71 -0.52 24.71
CA GLN A 58 -6.55 0.88 24.29
C GLN A 58 -5.36 1.06 23.34
N LEU A 59 -5.48 2.05 22.45
CA LEU A 59 -4.37 2.47 21.59
C LEU A 59 -3.38 3.30 22.41
N GLN A 60 -2.10 2.95 22.29
CA GLN A 60 -1.00 3.64 22.97
C GLN A 60 0.23 3.64 22.07
N PHE A 61 1.16 4.56 22.34
CA PHE A 61 2.44 4.57 21.62
C PHE A 61 3.25 3.32 21.95
N LEU A 62 3.74 2.66 20.91
CA LEU A 62 4.62 1.51 21.04
C LEU A 62 5.96 1.94 21.65
N SER A 63 6.43 1.21 22.66
CA SER A 63 7.71 1.48 23.32
C SER A 63 8.87 1.17 22.39
N GLU A 64 8.72 0.15 21.55
CA GLU A 64 9.72 -0.35 20.60
C GLU A 64 10.11 0.70 19.56
N THR A 65 9.20 1.63 19.23
CA THR A 65 9.46 2.71 18.25
C THR A 65 9.78 4.05 18.89
N LYS A 66 10.03 4.10 20.20
CA LYS A 66 10.36 5.34 20.92
C LYS A 66 11.61 6.03 20.35
N GLN A 67 12.66 5.26 20.08
CA GLN A 67 13.91 5.78 19.51
C GLN A 67 13.70 6.45 18.14
N VAL A 68 12.77 5.95 17.33
CA VAL A 68 12.44 6.57 16.03
C VAL A 68 11.73 7.91 16.24
N ARG A 69 10.81 8.01 17.21
CA ARG A 69 10.06 9.25 17.50
C ARG A 69 10.94 10.35 18.11
N GLU A 70 11.91 9.96 18.93
CA GLU A 70 12.82 10.87 19.62
C GLU A 70 14.14 11.10 18.86
N GLY A 71 14.33 10.40 17.73
CA GLY A 71 15.51 10.53 16.89
C GLY A 71 15.52 11.83 16.07
N ASN A 72 16.72 12.30 15.74
CA ASN A 72 16.90 13.45 14.86
C ASN A 72 17.03 12.99 13.40
N TRP A 73 15.91 12.93 12.69
CA TRP A 73 15.85 12.57 11.28
C TRP A 73 14.80 13.40 10.53
N THR A 74 14.96 13.49 9.22
CA THR A 74 13.98 14.09 8.31
C THR A 74 13.76 13.15 7.13
N ILE A 75 12.65 13.33 6.43
CA ILE A 75 12.43 12.65 5.14
C ILE A 75 13.47 13.07 4.09
N ASP A 76 13.54 12.33 3.00
CA ASP A 76 14.37 12.67 1.84
C ASP A 76 13.95 14.00 1.18
N GLN A 77 14.85 14.52 0.34
CA GLN A 77 14.65 15.80 -0.34
C GLN A 77 13.37 15.82 -1.17
N LEU A 78 12.56 16.85 -0.96
CA LEU A 78 11.30 17.03 -1.67
C LEU A 78 11.53 17.50 -3.12
N PRO A 79 10.94 16.81 -4.11
CA PRO A 79 10.79 17.30 -5.48
C PRO A 79 10.19 18.71 -5.53
N ARG A 80 10.61 19.52 -6.51
CA ARG A 80 10.25 20.95 -6.59
C ARG A 80 8.74 21.18 -6.70
N ASP A 81 8.07 20.34 -7.47
CA ASP A 81 6.62 20.31 -7.69
C ASP A 81 5.82 20.02 -6.41
N LEU A 82 6.42 19.34 -5.42
CA LEU A 82 5.77 19.00 -4.15
C LEU A 82 6.04 20.02 -3.02
N ARG A 83 6.83 21.07 -3.27
CA ARG A 83 7.20 22.05 -2.24
C ARG A 83 6.07 23.01 -1.89
N ASP A 84 5.25 23.37 -2.89
CA ASP A 84 4.04 24.15 -2.68
C ASP A 84 2.82 23.27 -2.97
N ARG A 85 2.07 23.00 -1.91
CA ARG A 85 0.83 22.21 -1.96
C ARG A 85 -0.40 23.05 -1.62
N SER A 86 -0.23 24.37 -1.61
CA SER A 86 -1.34 25.30 -1.45
C SER A 86 -2.37 24.99 -2.55
N PRO A 87 -3.66 24.85 -2.22
CA PRO A 87 -4.68 24.65 -3.23
C PRO A 87 -4.72 25.90 -4.11
N ASN A 88 -4.15 25.83 -5.31
CA ASN A 88 -4.29 26.86 -6.32
C ASN A 88 -5.53 26.50 -7.13
N VAL A 89 -6.71 26.83 -6.57
CA VAL A 89 -7.99 26.69 -7.24
C VAL A 89 -8.44 28.10 -7.62
N PRO A 90 -8.48 28.46 -8.92
CA PRO A 90 -9.18 29.66 -9.37
C PRO A 90 -10.70 29.53 -9.18
#